data_AF-A0A3D4Z5H0-F1
#
_entry.id   AF-A0A3D4Z5H0-F1
#
_cell.length_a   1.000
_cell.length_b   1.000
_cell.length_c   1.000
_cell.angle_alpha   90.00
_cell.angle_beta   90.00
_cell.angle_gamma   90.00
#
_symmetry.space_group_name_H-M   'P 1'
#
loop_
_entity.id
_entity.type
_entity.pdbx_description
1 polymer ?
#
loop_
_entity_poly.entity_id
_entity_poly.type
_entity_poly.pdbx_seq_one_letter_code
_entity_poly.pdbx_strand_id
1 'polypeptide(L)'
;VQVYDLGKVGEDYFISMEFINGLNLREVLSRAKETEQKFSEDIVVYILSETCKGLDYAHSKKDNEGKALNIVHRDISPQNILLSFEGEVKIVDFGIAKAAMNISHTMAGILKGKISYMSPEQALGKPIDRKTDIFSAGLILYEMLTGEKLF
;
A
#
# COMPACT_ATOMS: atom_id res chain seq x y z
N VAL A 1 2.59 5.60 9.39
CA VAL A 1 1.62 5.65 10.51
C VAL A 1 2.33 5.25 11.77
N GLN A 2 2.13 6.00 12.86
CA GLN A 2 2.75 5.65 14.13
C GLN A 2 2.00 4.49 14.80
N VAL A 3 2.73 3.47 15.23
CA VAL A 3 2.21 2.38 16.06
C VAL A 3 2.40 2.78 17.52
N TYR A 4 1.33 2.74 18.31
CA TYR A 4 1.39 3.06 19.73
C TYR A 4 1.58 1.82 20.60
N ASP A 5 0.89 0.72 20.27
CA ASP A 5 0.92 -0.49 21.08
C ASP A 5 0.67 -1.74 20.24
N LEU A 6 1.24 -2.87 20.68
CA LEU A 6 1.00 -4.21 20.16
C LEU A 6 0.73 -5.10 21.37
N GLY A 7 -0.45 -5.68 21.43
CA GLY A 7 -0.86 -6.49 22.59
C GLY A 7 -1.65 -7.73 22.22
N LYS A 8 -2.01 -8.48 23.26
CA LYS A 8 -2.84 -9.68 23.16
C LYS A 8 -3.97 -9.59 24.20
N VAL A 9 -5.20 -9.83 23.78
CA VAL A 9 -6.35 -9.99 24.68
C VAL A 9 -6.90 -11.40 24.47
N GLY A 10 -6.69 -12.28 25.46
CA GLY A 10 -7.01 -13.70 25.32
C GLY A 10 -6.12 -14.35 24.24
N GLU A 11 -6.74 -14.82 23.16
CA GLU A 11 -6.05 -15.38 21.99
C GLU A 11 -5.88 -14.40 20.83
N ASP A 12 -6.50 -13.22 20.90
CA ASP A 12 -6.50 -12.25 19.81
C ASP A 12 -5.35 -11.24 19.97
N TYR A 13 -4.63 -11.01 18.87
CA TYR A 13 -3.60 -9.97 18.79
C TYR A 13 -4.23 -8.68 18.28
N PHE A 14 -3.82 -7.53 18.85
CA PHE A 14 -4.24 -6.22 18.39
C PHE A 14 -3.05 -5.28 18.22
N ILE A 15 -3.22 -4.32 17.32
CA ILE A 15 -2.28 -3.21 17.11
C ILE A 15 -3.05 -1.92 17.30
N SER A 16 -2.57 -1.05 18.19
CA SER A 16 -3.05 0.32 18.32
C SER A 16 -2.15 1.25 17.51
N MET A 17 -2.76 2.09 16.67
CA MET A 17 -2.06 2.97 15.74
C MET A 17 -2.68 4.36 15.74
N GLU A 18 -1.92 5.33 15.24
CA GLU A 18 -2.39 6.67 14.91
C GLU A 18 -3.69 6.61 14.10
N PHE A 19 -4.71 7.30 14.61
CA PHE A 19 -5.95 7.50 13.87
C PHE A 19 -5.74 8.59 12.81
N ILE A 20 -5.99 8.23 11.56
CA ILE A 20 -5.89 9.16 10.44
C ILE A 20 -7.29 9.54 10.02
N ASN A 21 -7.63 10.81 10.23
CA ASN A 21 -8.91 11.37 9.82
C ASN A 21 -8.90 11.63 8.31
N GLY A 22 -9.44 10.69 7.52
CA GLY A 22 -9.36 10.75 6.07
C GLY A 22 -10.00 9.55 5.38
N LEU A 23 -9.67 9.38 4.11
CA LEU A 23 -10.15 8.28 3.26
C LEU A 23 -8.97 7.50 2.69
N ASN A 24 -9.16 6.24 2.33
CA ASN A 24 -8.17 5.57 1.48
C ASN A 24 -8.34 5.99 0.01
N LEU A 25 -7.26 5.87 -0.77
CA LEU A 25 -7.24 6.26 -2.17
C LEU A 25 -8.27 5.46 -3.02
N ARG A 26 -8.62 4.23 -2.64
CA ARG A 26 -9.67 3.46 -3.33
C ARG A 26 -11.03 4.13 -3.25
N GLU A 27 -11.39 4.66 -2.08
CA GLU A 27 -12.65 5.38 -1.88
C GLU A 27 -12.68 6.65 -2.74
N VAL A 28 -11.56 7.39 -2.78
CA VAL A 28 -11.45 8.59 -3.60
C VAL A 28 -11.52 8.29 -5.10
N LEU A 29 -10.81 7.25 -5.57
CA LEU A 29 -10.89 6.78 -6.96
C LEU A 29 -12.31 6.37 -7.35
N SER A 30 -13.01 5.66 -6.46
CA SER A 30 -14.38 5.20 -6.69
C SER A 30 -15.34 6.38 -6.80
N ARG A 31 -15.21 7.38 -5.92
CA ARG A 31 -16.00 8.62 -5.99
C ARG A 31 -15.71 9.43 -7.25
N ALA A 32 -14.45 9.54 -7.65
CA ALA A 32 -14.07 10.22 -8.89
C ALA A 32 -14.73 9.54 -10.10
N LYS A 33 -14.74 8.21 -10.16
CA LYS A 33 -15.42 7.43 -11.20
C LYS A 33 -16.94 7.64 -11.19
N GLU A 34 -17.58 7.57 -10.03
CA GLU A 34 -19.03 7.78 -9.87
C GLU A 34 -19.49 9.19 -10.29
N THR A 35 -18.61 10.18 -10.11
CA THR A 35 -18.90 11.60 -10.43
C THR A 35 -18.34 12.02 -11.78
N GLU A 36 -17.77 11.09 -12.55
CA GLU A 36 -17.09 11.34 -13.84
C GLU A 36 -15.99 12.41 -13.76
N GLN A 37 -15.37 12.55 -12.59
CA GLN A 37 -14.28 13.47 -12.35
C GLN A 37 -12.93 12.79 -12.58
N LYS A 38 -11.98 13.57 -13.09
CA LYS A 38 -10.57 13.16 -13.21
C LYS A 38 -9.75 13.88 -12.17
N PHE A 39 -8.71 13.20 -11.69
CA PHE A 39 -7.69 13.84 -10.87
C PHE A 39 -6.90 14.83 -11.75
N SER A 40 -6.54 15.98 -11.18
CA SER A 40 -5.53 16.83 -11.82
C SER A 40 -4.17 16.17 -11.70
N GLU A 41 -3.31 16.37 -12.70
CA GLU A 41 -1.96 15.81 -12.72
C GLU A 41 -1.16 16.20 -11.48
N ASP A 42 -1.35 17.42 -10.98
CA ASP A 42 -0.70 17.91 -9.75
C ASP A 42 -1.04 17.05 -8.52
N ILE A 43 -2.32 16.69 -8.34
CA ILE A 43 -2.76 15.85 -7.23
C ILE A 43 -2.22 14.42 -7.39
N VAL A 44 -2.21 13.90 -8.61
CA VAL A 44 -1.64 12.57 -8.88
C VAL A 44 -0.16 12.53 -8.53
N VAL A 45 0.61 13.51 -9.01
CA VAL A 45 2.05 13.62 -8.75
C VAL A 45 2.32 13.79 -7.26
N TYR A 46 1.54 14.61 -6.56
CA TYR A 46 1.67 14.80 -5.12
C TYR A 46 1.48 13.48 -4.36
N ILE A 47 0.37 12.78 -4.60
CA ILE A 47 0.06 11.52 -3.92
C ILE A 47 1.12 10.46 -4.22
N LEU A 48 1.56 10.33 -5.48
CA LEU A 48 2.62 9.40 -5.82
C LEU A 48 3.95 9.77 -5.19
N SER A 49 4.31 11.05 -5.14
CA SER A 49 5.57 11.50 -4.55
C SER A 49 5.62 11.17 -3.07
N GLU A 50 4.57 11.48 -2.31
CA GLU A 50 4.50 11.17 -0.88
C GLU A 50 4.48 9.65 -0.63
N THR A 51 3.78 8.87 -1.47
CA THR A 51 3.82 7.41 -1.41
C THR A 51 5.26 6.90 -1.65
N CYS A 52 5.95 7.39 -2.67
CA CYS A 52 7.33 7.00 -2.96
C CYS A 52 8.30 7.40 -1.82
N LYS A 53 8.10 8.55 -1.17
CA LYS A 53 8.87 8.95 0.02
C LYS A 53 8.65 7.97 1.18
N GLY A 54 7.41 7.57 1.43
CA GLY A 54 7.08 6.57 2.45
C GLY A 54 7.70 5.21 2.18
N LEU A 55 7.70 4.78 0.91
CA LEU A 55 8.36 3.55 0.46
C LEU A 55 9.88 3.62 0.62
N ASP A 56 10.51 4.70 0.16
CA ASP A 56 11.96 4.90 0.27
C ASP A 56 12.42 4.89 1.73
N TYR A 57 11.65 5.53 2.62
CA TYR A 57 11.91 5.49 4.06
C TYR A 57 11.95 4.06 4.61
N ALA A 58 11.03 3.18 4.18
CA ALA A 58 11.02 1.78 4.60
C ALA A 58 12.16 0.98 3.95
N HIS A 59 12.34 1.12 2.63
CA HIS A 59 13.34 0.39 1.84
C HIS A 59 14.78 0.71 2.26
N SER A 60 15.02 1.92 2.77
CA SER A 60 16.34 2.39 3.23
C SER A 60 16.65 2.06 4.69
N LYS A 61 15.71 1.46 5.44
CA LYS A 61 15.93 1.14 6.86
C LYS A 61 17.08 0.16 7.06
N LYS A 62 17.87 0.45 8.10
CA LYS A 62 18.99 -0.35 8.57
C LYS A 62 18.82 -0.64 10.06
N ASP A 63 19.39 -1.75 10.52
CA ASP A 63 19.53 -2.03 11.95
C ASP A 63 20.63 -1.19 12.60
N ASN A 64 20.84 -1.40 13.90
CA ASN A 64 21.86 -0.70 14.69
C ASN A 64 23.30 -0.99 14.23
N GLU A 65 23.52 -2.05 13.45
CA GLU A 65 24.81 -2.45 12.90
C GLU A 65 25.00 -1.93 11.46
N GLY A 66 24.02 -1.20 10.92
CA GLY A 66 24.07 -0.61 9.58
C GLY A 66 23.68 -1.58 8.45
N LYS A 67 23.23 -2.78 8.77
CA LYS A 67 22.77 -3.76 7.78
C LYS A 67 21.34 -3.42 7.35
N ALA A 68 21.09 -3.50 6.04
CA ALA A 68 19.77 -3.23 5.48
C ALA A 68 18.73 -4.24 6.00
N LEU A 69 17.61 -3.72 6.50
CA LEU A 69 16.48 -4.54 6.95
C LEU A 69 15.69 -5.14 5.78
N ASN A 70 15.89 -4.62 4.56
CA ASN A 70 15.21 -5.06 3.33
C ASN A 70 13.68 -5.14 3.50
N ILE A 71 13.12 -4.13 4.15
CA ILE A 71 11.67 -4.02 4.34
C ILE A 71 11.04 -3.80 2.97
N VAL A 72 10.07 -4.65 2.62
CA VAL A 72 9.23 -4.54 1.41
C VAL A 72 7.80 -4.59 1.88
N HIS A 73 6.94 -3.70 1.39
CA HIS A 73 5.54 -3.62 1.81
C HIS A 73 4.72 -4.80 1.26
N ARG A 74 4.93 -5.18 -0.01
CA ARG A 74 4.31 -6.34 -0.70
C ARG A 74 2.81 -6.22 -0.95
N ASP A 75 2.19 -5.09 -0.63
CA ASP A 75 0.75 -4.88 -0.74
C ASP A 75 0.40 -3.42 -1.01
N ILE A 76 1.23 -2.73 -1.78
CA ILE A 76 0.92 -1.38 -2.22
C ILE A 76 -0.30 -1.45 -3.15
N SER A 77 -1.37 -0.80 -2.73
CA SER A 77 -2.65 -0.73 -3.43
C SER A 77 -3.41 0.52 -2.94
N PRO A 78 -4.43 1.00 -3.67
CA PRO A 78 -5.19 2.18 -3.24
C PRO A 78 -5.89 2.04 -1.87
N GLN A 79 -6.09 0.81 -1.37
CA GLN A 79 -6.65 0.58 -0.04
C GLN A 79 -5.66 0.90 1.09
N ASN A 80 -4.35 0.81 0.78
CA ASN A 80 -3.28 0.95 1.75
C ASN A 80 -2.59 2.33 1.68
N ILE A 81 -3.17 3.26 0.93
CA ILE A 81 -2.75 4.66 0.86
C ILE A 81 -3.89 5.50 1.44
N LEU A 82 -3.66 6.10 2.61
CA LEU A 82 -4.59 7.01 3.27
C LEU A 82 -4.27 8.46 2.91
N LEU A 83 -5.33 9.22 2.66
CA LEU A 83 -5.33 10.65 2.41
C LEU A 83 -6.06 11.32 3.56
N SER A 84 -5.33 12.06 4.40
CA SER A 84 -5.96 12.83 5.49
C SER A 84 -6.65 14.08 4.95
N PHE A 85 -7.63 14.61 5.69
CA PHE A 85 -8.26 15.88 5.33
C PHE A 85 -7.33 17.09 5.49
N GLU A 86 -6.24 16.92 6.23
CA GLU A 86 -5.15 17.89 6.37
C GLU A 86 -4.14 17.81 5.21
N GLY A 87 -4.33 16.88 4.27
CA GLY A 87 -3.52 16.73 3.05
C GLY A 87 -2.34 15.77 3.18
N GLU A 88 -2.21 15.04 4.29
CA GLU A 88 -1.14 14.05 4.45
C GLU A 88 -1.44 12.78 3.65
N VAL A 89 -0.39 12.16 3.10
CA VAL A 89 -0.46 10.86 2.44
C VAL A 89 0.31 9.85 3.25
N LYS A 90 -0.35 8.79 3.72
CA LYS A 90 0.26 7.78 4.59
C LYS A 90 0.05 6.37 4.06
N ILE A 91 1.13 5.59 4.07
CA ILE A 91 1.09 4.16 3.78
C ILE A 91 0.74 3.41 5.07
N VAL A 92 -0.27 2.54 4.99
CA VAL A 92 -0.73 1.66 6.06
C VAL A 92 -0.57 0.19 5.69
N ASP A 93 -0.69 -0.69 6.69
CA ASP A 93 -0.73 -2.14 6.48
C ASP A 93 0.47 -2.69 5.71
N PHE A 94 1.68 -2.28 6.11
CA PHE A 94 2.92 -2.99 5.76
C PHE A 94 2.66 -4.47 6.02
N GLY A 95 2.77 -5.31 4.98
CA GLY A 95 2.13 -6.63 4.88
C GLY A 95 2.61 -7.68 5.89
N ILE A 96 2.50 -7.40 7.20
CA ILE A 96 2.90 -8.21 8.34
C ILE A 96 2.16 -9.56 8.27
N ALA A 97 0.87 -9.54 7.90
CA ALA A 97 0.08 -10.76 7.70
C ALA A 97 0.57 -11.61 6.51
N LYS A 98 1.06 -10.98 5.42
CA LYS A 98 1.58 -11.70 4.23
C LYS A 98 3.01 -12.21 4.41
N ALA A 99 3.78 -11.67 5.36
CA ALA A 99 5.09 -12.22 5.72
C ALA A 99 4.97 -13.55 6.47
N ALA A 100 3.88 -13.74 7.23
CA ALA A 100 3.58 -14.97 7.97
C ALA A 100 2.87 -16.04 7.12
N MET A 101 2.08 -15.63 6.12
CA MET A 101 1.39 -16.55 5.21
C MET A 101 2.24 -16.76 3.95
N ASN A 102 2.92 -17.91 3.86
CA ASN A 102 3.39 -18.43 2.56
C ASN A 102 2.20 -18.40 1.59
N ILE A 103 2.37 -17.72 0.47
CA ILE A 103 1.32 -17.40 -0.52
C ILE A 103 0.93 -18.70 -1.25
N SER A 104 0.24 -19.62 -0.57
CA SER A 104 -0.19 -20.90 -1.12
C SER A 104 -1.68 -21.18 -0.98
N HIS A 105 -2.48 -20.29 -0.37
CA HIS A 105 -3.93 -20.50 -0.26
C HIS A 105 -4.75 -19.28 -0.71
N THR A 106 -5.39 -19.45 -1.87
CA THR A 106 -6.29 -18.51 -2.55
C THR A 106 -7.71 -18.61 -1.98
N MET A 107 -8.14 -17.62 -1.19
CA MET A 107 -9.57 -17.38 -0.92
C MET A 107 -10.15 -16.47 -2.01
N ALA A 108 -11.09 -16.99 -2.79
CA ALA A 108 -11.71 -16.28 -3.91
C ALA A 108 -12.61 -15.13 -3.42
N GLY A 109 -12.48 -13.95 -4.05
CA GLY A 109 -13.32 -12.77 -3.79
C GLY A 109 -12.52 -11.55 -3.33
N ILE A 110 -11.80 -11.64 -2.21
CA ILE A 110 -10.99 -10.54 -1.65
C ILE A 110 -9.70 -10.34 -2.45
N LEU A 111 -9.13 -11.42 -3.00
CA LEU A 111 -7.89 -11.33 -3.77
C LEU A 111 -8.07 -10.60 -5.11
N LYS A 112 -9.26 -10.63 -5.74
CA LYS A 112 -9.44 -10.13 -7.12
C LYS A 112 -9.01 -8.67 -7.29
N GLY A 113 -9.28 -7.81 -6.29
CA GLY A 113 -8.87 -6.41 -6.32
C GLY A 113 -7.41 -6.17 -5.96
N LYS A 114 -6.81 -6.99 -5.09
CA LYS A 114 -5.39 -6.88 -4.69
C LYS A 114 -4.45 -7.50 -5.72
N ILE A 115 -4.90 -8.51 -6.48
CA ILE A 115 -4.12 -9.12 -7.57
C ILE A 115 -3.81 -8.10 -8.67
N SER A 116 -4.74 -7.18 -8.98
CA SER A 116 -4.53 -6.15 -10.01
C SER A 116 -3.31 -5.24 -9.74
N TYR A 117 -2.78 -5.20 -8.51
CA TYR A 117 -1.59 -4.42 -8.15
C TYR A 117 -0.35 -5.26 -7.87
N MET A 118 -0.41 -6.59 -8.05
CA MET A 118 0.75 -7.47 -7.83
C MET A 118 1.80 -7.26 -8.92
N SER A 119 3.06 -7.28 -8.53
CA SER A 119 4.15 -7.32 -9.49
C SER A 119 4.24 -8.69 -10.20
N PRO A 120 4.88 -8.78 -11.38
CA PRO A 120 5.03 -10.05 -12.08
C PRO A 120 5.75 -11.10 -11.24
N GLU A 121 6.78 -10.72 -10.49
CA GLU A 121 7.48 -11.63 -9.58
C GLU A 121 6.61 -12.11 -8.42
N GLN A 122 5.71 -11.27 -7.88
CA GLN A 122 4.72 -11.70 -6.88
C GLN A 122 3.72 -12.71 -7.48
N ALA A 123 3.17 -12.41 -8.65
CA ALA A 123 2.20 -13.27 -9.33
C ALA A 123 2.79 -14.64 -9.70
N LEU A 124 4.10 -14.69 -9.99
CA LEU A 124 4.84 -15.92 -10.31
C LEU A 124 5.45 -16.62 -9.10
N GLY A 125 5.26 -16.10 -7.88
CA GLY A 125 5.87 -16.65 -6.66
C GLY A 125 7.40 -16.62 -6.66
N LYS A 126 8.01 -15.70 -7.42
CA LYS A 126 9.46 -15.52 -7.50
C LYS A 126 9.97 -14.70 -6.31
N PRO A 127 11.28 -14.73 -6.01
CA PRO A 127 11.87 -13.83 -5.03
C PRO A 127 11.53 -12.37 -5.33
N ILE A 128 11.10 -11.66 -4.31
CA ILE A 128 10.68 -10.26 -4.40
C ILE A 128 11.70 -9.34 -3.73
N ASP A 129 11.84 -8.14 -4.25
CA ASP A 129 12.65 -7.06 -3.67
C ASP A 129 11.84 -5.76 -3.65
N ARG A 130 12.48 -4.64 -3.28
CA ARG A 130 11.84 -3.32 -3.24
C ARG A 130 11.17 -2.89 -4.55
N LYS A 131 11.59 -3.44 -5.71
CA LYS A 131 11.00 -3.09 -7.01
C LYS A 131 9.55 -3.56 -7.13
N THR A 132 9.15 -4.56 -6.35
CA THR A 132 7.76 -4.99 -6.23
C THR A 132 6.85 -3.82 -5.83
N ASP A 133 7.22 -3.07 -4.79
CA ASP A 133 6.42 -1.94 -4.33
C ASP A 133 6.39 -0.80 -5.36
N ILE A 134 7.51 -0.58 -6.08
CA ILE A 134 7.60 0.43 -7.15
C ILE A 134 6.70 0.07 -8.33
N PHE A 135 6.64 -1.20 -8.71
CA PHE A 135 5.74 -1.67 -9.76
C PHE A 135 4.28 -1.39 -9.39
N SER A 136 3.88 -1.77 -8.17
CA SER A 136 2.53 -1.50 -7.66
C SER A 136 2.20 0.00 -7.60
N ALA A 137 3.14 0.86 -7.18
CA ALA A 137 2.97 2.31 -7.22
C ALA A 137 2.76 2.83 -8.65
N GLY A 138 3.48 2.28 -9.64
CA GLY A 138 3.28 2.59 -11.06
C GLY A 138 1.89 2.22 -11.58
N LEU A 139 1.30 1.13 -11.08
CA LEU A 139 -0.08 0.76 -11.42
C LEU A 139 -1.11 1.72 -10.81
N ILE A 140 -0.85 2.22 -9.60
CA ILE A 140 -1.69 3.25 -8.97
C ILE A 140 -1.61 4.56 -9.76
N LEU A 141 -0.42 4.97 -10.20
CA LEU A 141 -0.23 6.12 -11.08
C LEU A 141 -1.07 6.00 -12.35
N TYR A 142 -1.02 4.84 -13.00
CA TYR A 142 -1.83 4.57 -14.20
C TYR A 142 -3.33 4.72 -13.92
N GLU A 143 -3.82 4.11 -12.84
CA GLU A 143 -5.25 4.17 -12.50
C GLU A 143 -5.71 5.59 -12.14
N MET A 144 -4.89 6.36 -11.42
CA MET A 144 -5.22 7.75 -11.08
C MET A 144 -5.30 8.65 -12.32
N LEU A 145 -4.42 8.44 -13.31
CA LEU A 145 -4.41 9.23 -14.55
C LEU A 145 -5.52 8.84 -15.53
N THR A 146 -5.84 7.54 -15.61
CA THR A 146 -6.76 7.01 -16.62
C THR A 146 -8.19 6.82 -16.10
N GLY A 147 -8.36 6.67 -14.79
CA GLY A 147 -9.60 6.25 -14.15
C GLY A 147 -9.88 4.74 -14.27
N GLU A 148 -8.96 3.97 -14.85
CA GLU A 148 -9.12 2.54 -15.10
C GLU A 148 -7.92 1.73 -14.60
N LYS A 149 -8.18 0.51 -14.14
CA LYS A 149 -7.11 -0.41 -13.75
C LYS A 149 -6.42 -0.93 -14.99
N LEU A 150 -5.10 -1.12 -14.90
CA LEU A 150 -4.34 -1.72 -15.99
C LEU A 150 -4.66 -3.21 -16.20
N PHE A 151 -5.01 -3.93 -15.12
CA PHE A 151 -5.29 -5.37 -15.10
C PHE A 151 -6.59 -5.71 -14.37
#